data_AF-A0A6A4KR82-F1
#
_entry.id   AF-A0A6A4KR82-F1
#
_cell.length_a   1.000
_cell.length_b   1.000
_cell.length_c   1.000
_cell.angle_alpha   90.00
_cell.angle_beta   90.00
_cell.angle_gamma   90.00
#
_symmetry.space_group_name_H-M   'P 1'
#
loop_
_entity.id
_entity.type
_entity.pdbx_description
1 polymer ?
#
loop_
_entity_poly.entity_id
_entity_poly.type
_entity_poly.pdbx_seq_one_letter_code
_entity_poly.pdbx_strand_id
1 'polypeptide(L)'
;KTEERGRERFNLEFKMFQIIILLLWLTTAESIAESSLAKPGCQERCGNIDIPYPFGIGSNCSFADGFAVTCNHSFNPPKPFIKSINLEVLQISLNESTVQVYNPVITSNCPGRADGENVDLSRTPFWFSDTYNSFTAMGCNNLALLFCGSESSDIIAGCISICNSNLSTSLNKTAGCFGINCCQTSIRRWCGTFVNASLGSIDPNNGQDDCKYAFILDNQWFRVKDIFNVNETEYVPAVLNWKPDCNTNGSFCGDNAYCFENATGPWHETRCSCKKGYEGNPYLPRGCRDIDECSDRSLNRCEANCSNVPGGYNCSCPYGYLSADYLYADDGTFSSLGALLLLICMWWLYREVSRRKEAKLKEKFFKRNGGLLLQQQLSSSDQGNLETTKLFTSKELEKATDNYNANRILGQGGQGTVYKGMLTDGRIVAIKKSKALDEGKHEPFINESNQFTEKSDVYSFGVVLVELLTGKMPILSGKSNEGGSLTAYFLLTMKENRLYDILDARVVKEGGKEEIFAFANIAKRCLYLNGSSRPTMKEVVMELDGIRMSNGATGIVKQSYDNVEYATADDLTGPWEAASTSTVEPTVKISTLVTPFSFPDMYNRFIGIGCNSLALITCQSI
;
A
#
# COMPACT_ATOMS: atom_id res chain seq x y z
N LYS A 1 29.80 9.79 13.69
CA LYS A 1 30.38 9.43 15.02
C LYS A 1 29.40 9.45 16.20
N THR A 2 28.65 10.52 16.49
CA THR A 2 27.61 10.52 17.55
C THR A 2 26.31 9.83 17.10
N GLU A 3 26.01 9.87 15.80
CA GLU A 3 24.81 9.26 15.22
C GLU A 3 24.94 7.74 15.00
N GLU A 4 26.14 7.25 14.68
CA GLU A 4 26.44 5.81 14.54
C GLU A 4 26.40 5.07 15.88
N ARG A 5 26.88 5.72 16.95
CA ARG A 5 26.90 5.13 18.30
C ARG A 5 25.49 4.99 18.89
N GLY A 6 24.55 5.83 18.47
CA GLY A 6 23.12 5.71 18.84
C GLY A 6 22.41 4.57 18.10
N ARG A 7 22.77 4.32 16.82
CA ARG A 7 22.19 3.25 16.00
C ARG A 7 22.63 1.85 16.45
N GLU A 8 23.88 1.70 16.92
CA GLU A 8 24.37 0.42 17.47
C GLU A 8 23.73 0.07 18.82
N ARG A 9 23.55 1.07 19.70
CA ARG A 9 22.89 0.87 21.01
C ARG A 9 21.42 0.47 20.84
N PHE A 10 20.73 1.06 19.87
CA PHE A 10 19.33 0.75 19.56
C PHE A 10 19.17 -0.68 18.99
N ASN A 11 20.10 -1.13 18.15
CA ASN A 11 20.09 -2.49 17.60
C ASN A 11 20.40 -3.57 18.66
N LEU A 12 21.19 -3.24 19.68
CA LEU A 12 21.52 -4.17 20.77
C LEU A 12 20.32 -4.37 21.72
N GLU A 13 19.65 -3.28 22.08
CA GLU A 13 18.42 -3.29 22.90
C GLU A 13 17.29 -4.04 22.17
N PHE A 14 17.14 -3.83 20.85
CA PHE A 14 16.12 -4.50 20.05
C PHE A 14 16.39 -6.01 19.91
N LYS A 15 17.64 -6.43 19.76
CA LYS A 15 18.03 -7.85 19.72
C LYS A 15 17.86 -8.53 21.08
N MET A 16 18.18 -7.85 22.18
CA MET A 16 17.90 -8.33 23.54
C MET A 16 16.40 -8.57 23.77
N PHE A 17 15.55 -7.65 23.31
CA PHE A 17 14.10 -7.80 23.43
C PHE A 17 13.55 -8.98 22.60
N GLN A 18 14.07 -9.17 21.39
CA GLN A 18 13.73 -10.33 20.55
C GLN A 18 14.16 -11.67 21.18
N ILE A 19 15.34 -11.72 21.81
CA ILE A 19 15.84 -12.92 22.49
C ILE A 19 15.02 -13.22 23.75
N ILE A 20 14.61 -12.20 24.52
CA ILE A 20 13.74 -12.38 25.69
C ILE A 20 12.37 -12.90 25.27
N ILE A 21 11.80 -12.40 24.17
CA ILE A 21 10.55 -12.95 23.60
C ILE A 21 10.75 -14.40 23.15
N LEU A 22 11.83 -14.74 22.46
CA LEU A 22 12.13 -16.12 22.04
C LEU A 22 12.34 -17.06 23.23
N LEU A 23 12.95 -16.59 24.32
CA LEU A 23 13.17 -17.37 25.55
C LEU A 23 11.87 -17.54 26.36
N LEU A 24 10.96 -16.56 26.32
CA LEU A 24 9.62 -16.67 26.92
C LEU A 24 8.70 -17.65 26.19
N TRP A 25 8.99 -17.97 24.90
CA TRP A 25 8.26 -18.98 24.13
C TRP A 25 8.81 -20.40 24.32
N LEU A 26 9.99 -20.56 24.95
CA LEU A 26 10.65 -21.86 25.16
C LEU A 26 10.32 -22.52 26.51
N THR A 27 9.54 -21.89 27.37
CA THR A 27 9.11 -22.46 28.65
C THR A 27 7.59 -22.55 28.71
N THR A 28 7.01 -23.56 28.06
CA THR A 28 5.75 -24.22 28.45
C THR A 28 5.51 -25.40 27.50
N ALA A 29 6.26 -26.47 27.71
CA ALA A 29 5.76 -27.80 27.39
C ALA A 29 5.63 -28.53 28.73
N GLU A 30 4.64 -28.11 29.52
CA GLU A 30 4.18 -28.97 30.60
C GLU A 30 3.42 -30.11 29.94
N SER A 31 3.90 -31.33 30.19
CA SER A 31 3.16 -32.54 29.89
C SER A 31 1.94 -32.58 30.80
N ILE A 32 0.80 -32.12 30.30
CA ILE A 32 -0.48 -32.32 30.94
C ILE A 32 -0.72 -33.83 30.93
N ALA A 33 -0.92 -34.41 32.12
CA ALA A 33 -1.41 -35.77 32.23
C ALA A 33 -2.83 -35.78 31.65
N GLU A 34 -2.95 -36.16 30.38
CA GLU A 34 -4.20 -36.16 29.64
C GLU A 34 -5.19 -37.10 30.34
N SER A 35 -6.34 -36.55 30.73
CA SER A 35 -7.38 -37.34 31.36
C SER A 35 -7.88 -38.40 30.37
N SER A 36 -7.87 -39.66 30.77
CA SER A 36 -8.41 -40.77 29.96
C SER A 36 -9.80 -40.44 29.40
N LEU A 37 -9.92 -40.55 28.07
CA LEU A 37 -11.16 -40.35 27.32
C LEU A 37 -11.97 -41.64 27.15
N ALA A 38 -11.45 -42.79 27.58
CA ALA A 38 -12.17 -44.06 27.48
C ALA A 38 -13.08 -44.28 28.69
N LYS A 39 -14.00 -45.25 28.57
CA LYS A 39 -14.84 -45.67 29.70
C LYS A 39 -13.95 -46.25 30.81
N PRO A 40 -14.14 -45.86 32.09
CA PRO A 40 -13.33 -46.39 33.19
C PRO A 40 -13.34 -47.92 33.24
N GLY A 41 -12.15 -48.53 33.33
CA GLY A 41 -11.97 -49.99 33.34
C GLY A 41 -11.90 -50.63 31.94
N CYS A 42 -11.98 -49.84 30.87
CA CYS A 42 -11.81 -50.30 29.49
C CYS A 42 -10.44 -49.93 28.94
N GLN A 43 -9.99 -50.68 27.93
CA GLN A 43 -8.72 -50.41 27.26
C GLN A 43 -8.80 -49.11 26.44
N GLU A 44 -7.86 -48.19 26.72
CA GLU A 44 -7.82 -46.84 26.15
C GLU A 44 -7.16 -46.75 24.77
N ARG A 45 -6.19 -47.62 24.50
CA ARG A 45 -5.37 -47.55 23.28
C ARG A 45 -5.28 -48.90 22.59
N CYS A 46 -5.29 -48.89 21.26
CA CYS A 46 -4.93 -50.04 20.44
C CYS A 46 -3.79 -49.63 19.50
N GLY A 47 -2.60 -50.19 19.75
CA GLY A 47 -1.38 -49.73 19.08
C GLY A 47 -1.10 -48.27 19.41
N ASN A 48 -1.08 -47.41 18.39
CA ASN A 48 -0.80 -45.98 18.53
C ASN A 48 -2.08 -45.12 18.57
N ILE A 49 -3.26 -45.74 18.46
CA ILE A 49 -4.53 -45.02 18.33
C ILE A 49 -5.29 -45.03 19.65
N ASP A 50 -5.76 -43.85 20.06
CA ASP A 50 -6.62 -43.67 21.22
C ASP A 50 -8.07 -43.99 20.85
N ILE A 51 -8.74 -44.77 21.71
CA ILE A 51 -10.11 -45.22 21.53
C ILE A 51 -10.98 -44.55 22.60
N PRO A 52 -11.50 -43.33 22.33
CA PRO A 52 -12.34 -42.61 23.28
C PRO A 52 -13.77 -43.14 23.24
N TYR A 53 -14.48 -43.05 24.37
CA TYR A 53 -15.92 -43.33 24.40
C TYR A 53 -16.66 -42.31 23.52
N PRO A 54 -17.66 -42.68 22.68
CA PRO A 54 -18.49 -43.89 22.73
C PRO A 54 -17.87 -45.15 22.11
N PHE A 55 -16.68 -45.06 21.49
CA PHE A 55 -15.95 -46.23 21.02
C PHE A 55 -15.32 -46.97 22.19
N GLY A 56 -15.19 -48.29 22.07
CA GLY A 56 -14.61 -49.07 23.15
C GLY A 56 -14.17 -50.45 22.72
N ILE A 57 -13.11 -50.94 23.37
CA ILE A 57 -12.55 -52.27 23.19
C ILE A 57 -13.04 -53.18 24.32
N GLY A 58 -13.63 -54.33 23.97
CA GLY A 58 -14.13 -55.30 24.94
C GLY A 58 -15.63 -55.19 25.20
N SER A 59 -16.13 -56.07 26.08
CA SER A 59 -17.56 -56.14 26.40
C SER A 59 -18.00 -54.96 27.27
N ASN A 60 -19.12 -54.33 26.92
CA ASN A 60 -19.70 -53.18 27.64
C ASN A 60 -18.76 -51.96 27.74
N CYS A 61 -17.82 -51.83 26.81
CA CYS A 61 -16.89 -50.70 26.74
C CYS A 61 -17.29 -49.63 25.73
N SER A 62 -18.04 -50.01 24.70
CA SER A 62 -18.66 -49.09 23.75
C SER A 62 -20.08 -48.71 24.20
N PHE A 63 -20.60 -47.61 23.65
CA PHE A 63 -21.99 -47.19 23.90
C PHE A 63 -23.01 -48.16 23.28
N ALA A 64 -22.73 -48.62 22.06
CA ALA A 64 -23.54 -49.58 21.33
C ALA A 64 -22.63 -50.51 20.52
N ASP A 65 -23.20 -51.58 19.96
CA ASP A 65 -22.46 -52.56 19.17
C ASP A 65 -21.79 -51.95 17.92
N GLY A 66 -22.40 -50.92 17.32
CA GLY A 66 -21.81 -50.19 16.19
C GLY A 66 -20.51 -49.45 16.56
N PHE A 67 -20.33 -49.05 17.81
CA PHE A 67 -19.12 -48.36 18.29
C PHE A 67 -18.08 -49.33 18.88
N ALA A 68 -18.33 -50.64 18.84
CA ALA A 68 -17.39 -51.62 19.35
C ALA A 68 -16.15 -51.72 18.44
N VAL A 69 -14.96 -51.66 19.05
CA VAL A 69 -13.68 -51.77 18.36
C VAL A 69 -12.99 -53.07 18.78
N THR A 70 -12.45 -53.79 17.80
CA THR A 70 -11.64 -54.99 18.02
C THR A 70 -10.17 -54.64 17.78
N CYS A 71 -9.31 -54.90 18.77
CA CYS A 71 -7.87 -54.70 18.63
C CYS A 71 -7.22 -55.98 18.11
N ASN A 72 -6.74 -55.97 16.87
CA ASN A 72 -6.07 -57.12 16.27
C ASN A 72 -4.58 -57.12 16.62
N HIS A 73 -4.20 -58.05 17.50
CA HIS A 73 -2.84 -58.23 17.99
C HIS A 73 -1.93 -59.04 17.06
N SER A 74 -2.44 -59.49 15.91
CA SER A 74 -1.62 -60.17 14.89
C SER A 74 -0.65 -59.20 14.20
N PHE A 75 -0.94 -57.89 14.27
CA PHE A 75 -0.08 -56.82 13.76
C PHE A 75 0.80 -56.24 14.87
N ASN A 76 1.96 -55.70 14.49
CA ASN A 76 2.86 -55.00 15.40
C ASN A 76 3.19 -53.60 14.85
N PRO A 77 2.67 -52.51 15.46
CA PRO A 77 1.77 -52.49 16.62
C PRO A 77 0.36 -53.04 16.31
N PRO A 78 -0.42 -53.43 17.34
CA PRO A 78 -1.81 -53.88 17.15
C PRO A 78 -2.67 -52.85 16.43
N LYS A 79 -3.58 -53.32 15.57
CA LYS A 79 -4.42 -52.46 14.74
C LYS A 79 -5.89 -52.49 15.18
N PRO A 80 -6.56 -51.34 15.35
CA PRO A 80 -7.97 -51.27 15.71
C PRO A 80 -8.88 -51.46 14.50
N PHE A 81 -9.97 -52.21 14.64
CA PHE A 81 -11.00 -52.41 13.62
C PHE A 81 -12.39 -52.17 14.19
N ILE A 82 -13.28 -51.48 13.46
CA ILE A 82 -14.69 -51.35 13.85
C ILE A 82 -15.36 -52.72 13.69
N LYS A 83 -15.87 -53.29 14.78
CA LYS A 83 -16.36 -54.67 14.81
C LYS A 83 -17.50 -54.94 13.82
N SER A 84 -18.39 -53.96 13.61
CA SER A 84 -19.58 -54.12 12.77
C SER A 84 -19.30 -54.12 11.26
N ILE A 85 -18.21 -53.48 10.82
CA ILE A 85 -17.89 -53.27 9.39
C ILE A 85 -16.48 -53.73 9.00
N ASN A 86 -15.71 -54.21 9.98
CA ASN A 86 -14.35 -54.72 9.81
C ASN A 86 -13.38 -53.77 9.07
N LEU A 87 -13.54 -52.46 9.28
CA LEU A 87 -12.62 -51.45 8.73
C LEU A 87 -11.58 -51.04 9.78
N GLU A 88 -10.31 -50.93 9.38
CA GLU A 88 -9.22 -50.47 10.24
C GLU A 88 -9.42 -48.98 10.56
N VAL A 89 -9.31 -48.61 11.85
CA VAL A 89 -9.45 -47.24 12.33
C VAL A 89 -8.10 -46.55 12.30
N LEU A 90 -8.05 -45.38 11.66
CA LEU A 90 -6.87 -44.53 11.58
C LEU A 90 -6.87 -43.42 12.64
N GLN A 91 -8.02 -42.79 12.84
CA GLN A 91 -8.18 -41.69 13.80
C GLN A 91 -9.65 -41.52 14.19
N ILE A 92 -9.92 -41.16 15.44
CA ILE A 92 -11.26 -40.82 15.93
C ILE A 92 -11.23 -39.36 16.41
N SER A 93 -12.18 -38.55 15.95
CA SER A 93 -12.37 -37.18 16.41
C SER A 93 -13.74 -37.02 17.07
N LEU A 94 -13.76 -36.77 18.38
CA LEU A 94 -15.00 -36.49 19.11
C LEU A 94 -15.58 -35.12 18.73
N ASN A 95 -14.72 -34.11 18.63
CA ASN A 95 -15.13 -32.73 18.35
C ASN A 95 -15.81 -32.61 16.98
N GLU A 96 -15.26 -33.28 15.96
CA GLU A 96 -15.81 -33.27 14.60
C GLU A 96 -16.87 -34.36 14.38
N SER A 97 -17.04 -35.29 15.33
CA SER A 97 -17.91 -36.46 15.19
C SER A 97 -17.58 -37.29 13.93
N THR A 98 -16.28 -37.49 13.69
CA THR A 98 -15.74 -38.24 12.56
C THR A 98 -14.85 -39.40 13.01
N VAL A 99 -14.74 -40.42 12.16
CA VAL A 99 -13.77 -41.51 12.27
C VAL A 99 -13.15 -41.77 10.92
N GLN A 100 -11.83 -41.71 10.84
CA GLN A 100 -11.09 -42.03 9.63
C GLN A 100 -10.78 -43.53 9.61
N VAL A 101 -11.03 -44.18 8.48
CA VAL A 101 -10.88 -45.62 8.29
C VAL A 101 -10.17 -45.96 6.98
N TYR A 102 -9.60 -47.15 6.89
CA TYR A 102 -9.17 -47.71 5.60
C TYR A 102 -10.34 -48.34 4.85
N ASN A 103 -10.80 -47.67 3.80
CA ASN A 103 -11.85 -48.10 2.90
C ASN A 103 -11.30 -48.96 1.75
N PRO A 104 -11.91 -50.10 1.40
CA PRO A 104 -11.47 -50.93 0.28
C PRO A 104 -11.57 -50.21 -1.07
N VAL A 105 -10.65 -50.54 -1.96
CA VAL A 105 -10.66 -50.10 -3.36
C VAL A 105 -11.40 -51.14 -4.21
N ILE A 106 -12.49 -50.73 -4.84
CA ILE A 106 -13.29 -51.58 -5.72
C ILE A 106 -12.59 -51.65 -7.07
N THR A 107 -12.46 -52.87 -7.60
CA THR A 107 -11.79 -53.13 -8.87
C THR A 107 -12.68 -53.89 -9.83
N SER A 108 -12.34 -53.83 -11.12
CA SER A 108 -12.97 -54.64 -12.16
C SER A 108 -11.95 -54.92 -13.26
N ASN A 109 -11.91 -56.17 -13.73
CA ASN A 109 -11.02 -56.65 -14.80
C ASN A 109 -9.52 -56.48 -14.47
N CYS A 110 -9.12 -56.76 -13.22
CA CYS A 110 -7.75 -56.59 -12.73
C CYS A 110 -7.08 -57.95 -12.45
N PRO A 111 -6.14 -58.41 -13.30
CA PRO A 111 -5.47 -59.69 -13.11
C PRO A 111 -4.65 -59.74 -11.81
N GLY A 112 -4.84 -60.78 -11.00
CA GLY A 112 -4.06 -61.02 -9.79
C GLY A 112 -4.48 -60.22 -8.55
N ARG A 113 -5.59 -59.46 -8.63
CA ARG A 113 -6.16 -58.71 -7.52
C ARG A 113 -7.59 -59.15 -7.27
N ALA A 114 -7.95 -59.38 -6.01
CA ALA A 114 -9.32 -59.67 -5.63
C ALA A 114 -10.15 -58.38 -5.70
N ASP A 115 -11.40 -58.50 -6.16
CA ASP A 115 -12.30 -57.36 -6.19
C ASP A 115 -12.63 -56.91 -4.77
N GLY A 116 -12.40 -55.62 -4.50
CA GLY A 116 -12.82 -55.01 -3.24
C GLY A 116 -14.32 -55.07 -3.07
N GLU A 117 -14.78 -55.44 -1.88
CA GLU A 117 -16.21 -55.50 -1.57
C GLU A 117 -16.77 -54.13 -1.17
N ASN A 118 -18.05 -53.91 -1.48
CA ASN A 118 -18.78 -52.74 -1.02
C ASN A 118 -19.01 -52.82 0.50
N VAL A 119 -18.89 -51.69 1.19
CA VAL A 119 -19.07 -51.60 2.64
C VAL A 119 -20.55 -51.35 2.96
N ASP A 120 -21.18 -52.27 3.70
CA ASP A 120 -22.54 -52.09 4.21
C ASP A 120 -22.56 -51.30 5.53
N LEU A 121 -23.03 -50.05 5.47
CA LEU A 121 -23.17 -49.18 6.63
C LEU A 121 -24.60 -49.13 7.18
N SER A 122 -25.56 -49.85 6.57
CA SER A 122 -27.01 -49.64 6.80
C SER A 122 -27.49 -49.95 8.22
N ARG A 123 -26.74 -50.78 8.95
CA ARG A 123 -27.04 -51.19 10.34
C ARG A 123 -26.06 -50.58 11.34
N THR A 124 -25.44 -49.47 10.97
CA THR A 124 -24.38 -48.83 11.74
C THR A 124 -24.69 -47.35 11.96
N PRO A 125 -24.08 -46.72 12.98
CA PRO A 125 -24.24 -45.28 13.20
C PRO A 125 -23.39 -44.43 12.23
N PHE A 126 -22.75 -45.04 11.22
CA PHE A 126 -21.76 -44.41 10.35
C PHE A 126 -22.31 -44.12 8.95
N TRP A 127 -21.80 -43.06 8.31
CA TRP A 127 -21.96 -42.81 6.88
C TRP A 127 -20.74 -42.10 6.31
N PHE A 128 -20.50 -42.22 5.01
CA PHE A 128 -19.41 -41.49 4.37
C PHE A 128 -19.67 -39.98 4.40
N SER A 129 -18.69 -39.22 4.88
CA SER A 129 -18.76 -37.76 4.90
C SER A 129 -18.71 -37.18 3.48
N ASP A 130 -19.69 -36.36 3.12
CA ASP A 130 -19.78 -35.65 1.84
C ASP A 130 -18.89 -34.39 1.81
N THR A 131 -18.45 -33.91 2.97
CA THR A 131 -17.55 -32.76 3.11
C THR A 131 -16.09 -33.15 3.09
N TYR A 132 -15.73 -34.25 3.77
CA TYR A 132 -14.35 -34.70 3.89
C TYR A 132 -13.91 -35.66 2.79
N ASN A 133 -14.84 -36.34 2.11
CA ASN A 133 -14.49 -37.29 1.05
C ASN A 133 -14.87 -36.83 -0.35
N SER A 134 -14.17 -37.40 -1.33
CA SER A 134 -14.56 -37.41 -2.74
C SER A 134 -14.67 -38.85 -3.25
N PHE A 135 -15.49 -39.05 -4.28
CA PHE A 135 -15.54 -40.29 -5.03
C PHE A 135 -14.59 -40.20 -6.22
N THR A 136 -13.69 -41.18 -6.32
CA THR A 136 -12.61 -41.18 -7.32
C THR A 136 -12.61 -42.49 -8.09
N ALA A 137 -12.47 -42.37 -9.41
CA ALA A 137 -12.30 -43.49 -10.33
C ALA A 137 -10.95 -43.38 -11.03
N MET A 138 -10.26 -44.49 -11.21
CA MET A 138 -8.97 -44.56 -11.92
C MET A 138 -8.99 -45.65 -12.99
N GLY A 139 -8.17 -45.46 -14.01
CA GLY A 139 -8.08 -46.36 -15.16
C GLY A 139 -8.59 -45.72 -16.44
N CYS A 140 -8.50 -46.50 -17.51
CA CYS A 140 -8.96 -46.13 -18.85
C CYS A 140 -10.37 -46.66 -19.07
N ASN A 141 -11.17 -45.97 -19.89
CA ASN A 141 -12.50 -46.44 -20.31
C ASN A 141 -13.40 -46.82 -19.11
N ASN A 142 -13.30 -46.07 -18.00
CA ASN A 142 -13.92 -46.42 -16.74
C ASN A 142 -15.12 -45.51 -16.44
N LEU A 143 -16.29 -46.13 -16.29
CA LEU A 143 -17.53 -45.53 -15.80
C LEU A 143 -17.78 -46.05 -14.38
N ALA A 144 -17.55 -45.21 -13.38
CA ALA A 144 -17.82 -45.53 -11.99
C ALA A 144 -19.08 -44.80 -11.52
N LEU A 145 -20.05 -45.54 -10.97
CA LEU A 145 -21.29 -44.99 -10.45
C LEU A 145 -21.45 -45.36 -8.99
N LEU A 146 -21.78 -44.38 -8.15
CA LEU A 146 -22.04 -44.55 -6.74
C LEU A 146 -23.55 -44.46 -6.50
N PHE A 147 -24.11 -45.51 -5.92
CA PHE A 147 -25.52 -45.65 -5.64
C PHE A 147 -25.79 -45.61 -4.14
N CYS A 148 -26.97 -45.10 -3.78
CA CYS A 148 -27.51 -45.15 -2.42
C CYS A 148 -28.71 -46.09 -2.33
N GLY A 149 -28.69 -47.00 -1.35
CA GLY A 149 -29.82 -47.88 -1.02
C GLY A 149 -29.83 -49.26 -1.70
N SER A 150 -30.77 -50.12 -1.30
CA SER A 150 -30.86 -51.53 -1.71
C SER A 150 -31.93 -51.83 -2.78
N GLU A 151 -32.99 -51.02 -2.90
CA GLU A 151 -34.15 -51.33 -3.77
C GLU A 151 -34.43 -50.30 -4.88
N SER A 152 -34.11 -49.03 -4.67
CA SER A 152 -34.16 -47.96 -5.68
C SER A 152 -32.84 -47.19 -5.65
N SER A 153 -31.90 -47.64 -6.46
CA SER A 153 -30.52 -47.16 -6.44
C SER A 153 -30.42 -45.73 -7.02
N ASP A 154 -30.63 -44.72 -6.18
CA ASP A 154 -30.38 -43.33 -6.55
C ASP A 154 -28.88 -43.14 -6.80
N ILE A 155 -28.53 -42.62 -7.97
CA ILE A 155 -27.14 -42.28 -8.28
C ILE A 155 -26.78 -41.01 -7.51
N ILE A 156 -25.87 -41.15 -6.54
CA ILE A 156 -25.40 -40.07 -5.67
C ILE A 156 -24.07 -39.48 -6.13
N ALA A 157 -23.27 -40.24 -6.89
CA ALA A 157 -22.07 -39.73 -7.53
C ALA A 157 -21.78 -40.53 -8.80
N GLY A 158 -21.12 -39.91 -9.78
CA GLY A 158 -20.71 -40.56 -11.01
C GLY A 158 -19.39 -39.99 -11.48
N CYS A 159 -18.49 -40.87 -11.91
CA CYS A 159 -17.18 -40.51 -12.42
C CYS A 159 -16.86 -41.24 -13.71
N ILE A 160 -16.39 -40.50 -14.70
CA ILE A 160 -16.09 -41.00 -16.04
C ILE A 160 -14.64 -40.64 -16.35
N SER A 161 -13.84 -41.63 -16.72
CA SER A 161 -12.45 -41.41 -17.14
C SER A 161 -12.21 -41.98 -18.54
N ILE A 162 -11.74 -41.10 -19.43
CA ILE A 162 -11.43 -41.42 -20.82
C ILE A 162 -9.94 -41.65 -21.02
N CYS A 163 -9.62 -42.39 -22.07
CA CYS A 163 -8.27 -42.75 -22.45
C CYS A 163 -7.53 -41.61 -23.15
N ASN A 164 -6.27 -41.38 -22.79
CA ASN A 164 -5.35 -40.60 -23.62
C ASN A 164 -4.01 -41.35 -23.76
N SER A 165 -3.86 -42.06 -24.88
CA SER A 165 -2.70 -42.89 -25.21
C SER A 165 -1.41 -42.09 -25.50
N ASN A 166 -1.50 -40.77 -25.69
CA ASN A 166 -0.34 -39.92 -26.00
C ASN A 166 0.36 -39.35 -24.75
N LEU A 167 -0.15 -39.61 -23.54
CA LEU A 167 0.48 -39.16 -22.30
C LEU A 167 1.37 -40.24 -21.67
N SER A 168 2.17 -40.90 -22.51
CA SER A 168 3.26 -41.77 -22.05
C SER A 168 4.45 -40.89 -21.63
N THR A 169 4.84 -40.95 -20.35
CA THR A 169 6.16 -40.58 -19.80
C THR A 169 6.51 -39.13 -19.43
N SER A 170 5.55 -38.22 -19.18
CA SER A 170 5.84 -37.04 -18.35
C SER A 170 4.65 -36.58 -17.50
N LEU A 171 4.29 -37.40 -16.49
CA LEU A 171 3.52 -36.89 -15.36
C LEU A 171 4.42 -35.90 -14.59
N ASN A 172 4.41 -34.64 -15.02
CA ASN A 172 4.70 -33.55 -14.10
C ASN A 172 3.81 -33.76 -12.87
N LYS A 173 4.42 -33.69 -11.68
CA LYS A 173 3.88 -33.91 -10.33
C LYS A 173 2.69 -33.00 -9.93
N THR A 174 1.95 -32.49 -10.89
CA THR A 174 0.86 -31.51 -10.76
C THR A 174 -0.41 -31.92 -11.51
N ALA A 175 -0.50 -33.15 -12.05
CA ALA A 175 -1.68 -33.61 -12.77
C ALA A 175 -2.81 -33.99 -11.79
N GLY A 176 -3.73 -33.06 -11.55
CA GLY A 176 -4.99 -33.34 -10.87
C GLY A 176 -5.90 -34.29 -11.67
N CYS A 177 -7.01 -34.71 -11.06
CA CYS A 177 -7.87 -35.75 -11.60
C CYS A 177 -9.07 -35.18 -12.37
N PHE A 178 -8.89 -34.95 -13.68
CA PHE A 178 -9.80 -34.16 -14.51
C PHE A 178 -10.56 -34.95 -15.60
N GLY A 179 -10.73 -36.26 -15.42
CA GLY A 179 -11.46 -37.12 -16.36
C GLY A 179 -10.60 -37.82 -17.42
N ILE A 180 -9.27 -37.65 -17.40
CA ILE A 180 -8.34 -38.37 -18.28
C ILE A 180 -7.53 -39.36 -17.42
N ASN A 181 -7.66 -40.67 -17.68
CA ASN A 181 -7.11 -41.78 -16.89
C ASN A 181 -7.52 -41.84 -15.40
N CYS A 182 -8.13 -40.77 -14.88
CA CYS A 182 -8.80 -40.75 -13.60
C CYS A 182 -9.88 -39.66 -13.59
N CYS A 183 -10.87 -39.81 -12.75
CA CYS A 183 -11.91 -38.83 -12.47
C CYS A 183 -12.12 -38.71 -10.96
N GLN A 184 -12.40 -37.49 -10.48
CA GLN A 184 -12.84 -37.26 -9.11
C GLN A 184 -14.08 -36.38 -9.09
N THR A 185 -15.03 -36.71 -8.21
CA THR A 185 -16.29 -35.98 -8.04
C THR A 185 -16.69 -35.92 -6.57
N SER A 186 -17.51 -34.94 -6.19
CA SER A 186 -18.08 -34.88 -4.85
C SER A 186 -19.23 -35.87 -4.68
N ILE A 187 -19.41 -36.36 -3.46
CA ILE A 187 -20.53 -37.23 -3.12
C ILE A 187 -21.74 -36.34 -2.82
N ARG A 188 -22.82 -36.50 -3.59
CA ARG A 188 -24.03 -35.72 -3.37
C ARG A 188 -24.90 -36.39 -2.31
N ARG A 189 -25.23 -35.65 -1.24
CA ARG A 189 -26.32 -35.96 -0.29
C ARG A 189 -26.02 -37.11 0.68
N TRP A 190 -26.58 -37.00 1.88
CA TRP A 190 -26.59 -38.05 2.90
C TRP A 190 -27.21 -39.35 2.38
N CYS A 191 -26.44 -40.42 2.39
CA CYS A 191 -26.93 -41.79 2.21
C CYS A 191 -26.91 -42.49 3.57
N GLY A 192 -28.07 -42.63 4.21
CA GLY A 192 -28.19 -43.20 5.56
C GLY A 192 -28.17 -44.73 5.61
N THR A 193 -27.78 -45.42 4.52
CA THR A 193 -27.92 -46.88 4.40
C THR A 193 -26.68 -47.52 3.77
N PHE A 194 -26.79 -47.87 2.49
CA PHE A 194 -25.85 -48.68 1.74
C PHE A 194 -25.26 -47.84 0.62
N VAL A 195 -23.94 -47.81 0.52
CA VAL A 195 -23.23 -47.15 -0.58
C VAL A 195 -22.61 -48.23 -1.44
N ASN A 196 -23.06 -48.30 -2.70
CA ASN A 196 -22.59 -49.28 -3.67
C ASN A 196 -21.90 -48.58 -4.81
N ALA A 197 -20.62 -48.87 -5.05
CA ALA A 197 -19.96 -48.46 -6.27
C ALA A 197 -20.05 -49.59 -7.32
N SER A 198 -20.52 -49.23 -8.51
CA SER A 198 -20.49 -50.09 -9.69
C SER A 198 -19.47 -49.56 -10.69
N LEU A 199 -18.77 -50.48 -11.34
CA LEU A 199 -17.80 -50.20 -12.39
C LEU A 199 -18.33 -50.73 -13.72
N GLY A 200 -18.21 -49.92 -14.77
CA GLY A 200 -18.58 -50.25 -16.12
C GLY A 200 -17.61 -49.67 -17.14
N SER A 201 -17.86 -49.97 -18.41
CA SER A 201 -17.12 -49.42 -19.55
C SER A 201 -17.95 -48.33 -20.24
N ILE A 202 -17.29 -47.26 -20.68
CA ILE A 202 -17.94 -46.20 -21.47
C ILE A 202 -18.18 -46.71 -22.89
N ASP A 203 -17.16 -47.35 -23.47
CA ASP A 203 -17.23 -48.03 -24.75
C ASP A 203 -16.96 -49.54 -24.54
N PRO A 204 -18.00 -50.38 -24.48
CA PRO A 204 -17.85 -51.82 -24.31
C PRO A 204 -17.31 -52.53 -25.57
N ASN A 205 -17.28 -51.87 -26.73
CA ASN A 205 -16.76 -52.45 -27.98
C ASN A 205 -15.27 -52.17 -28.20
N ASN A 206 -14.71 -51.23 -27.44
CA ASN A 206 -13.28 -50.94 -27.47
C ASN A 206 -12.56 -52.03 -26.65
N GLY A 207 -11.91 -52.98 -27.33
CA GLY A 207 -11.30 -54.19 -26.76
C GLY A 207 -10.09 -53.96 -25.83
N GLN A 208 -9.94 -52.76 -25.28
CA GLN A 208 -8.91 -52.40 -24.31
C GLN A 208 -9.54 -52.42 -22.91
N ASP A 209 -9.64 -53.63 -22.36
CA ASP A 209 -10.21 -53.89 -21.04
C ASP A 209 -9.14 -53.68 -19.97
N ASP A 210 -8.71 -52.42 -19.82
CA ASP A 210 -7.75 -52.04 -18.79
C ASP A 210 -8.39 -52.16 -17.40
N CYS A 211 -7.56 -52.45 -16.40
CA CYS A 211 -7.97 -52.59 -15.00
C CYS A 211 -8.58 -51.27 -14.46
N LYS A 212 -9.78 -51.37 -13.89
CA LYS A 212 -10.61 -50.24 -13.44
C LYS A 212 -10.66 -50.20 -11.91
N TYR A 213 -10.64 -49.00 -11.36
CA TYR A 213 -10.68 -48.76 -9.92
C TYR A 213 -11.75 -47.72 -9.57
N ALA A 214 -12.43 -47.89 -8.45
CA ALA A 214 -13.29 -46.88 -7.84
C ALA A 214 -13.21 -46.95 -6.32
N PHE A 215 -13.22 -45.79 -5.66
CA PHE A 215 -13.16 -45.71 -4.21
C PHE A 215 -13.57 -44.32 -3.70
N ILE A 216 -13.95 -44.29 -2.42
CA ILE A 216 -14.18 -43.05 -1.67
C ILE A 216 -12.89 -42.72 -0.92
N LEU A 217 -12.41 -41.47 -1.05
CA LEU A 217 -11.12 -41.02 -0.53
C LEU A 217 -11.26 -39.73 0.28
N ASP A 218 -10.49 -39.63 1.37
CA ASP A 218 -10.27 -38.39 2.12
C ASP A 218 -9.57 -37.33 1.25
N ASN A 219 -10.19 -36.16 1.13
CA ASN A 219 -9.71 -35.02 0.36
C ASN A 219 -8.32 -34.50 0.79
N GLN A 220 -7.93 -34.70 2.06
CA GLN A 220 -6.60 -34.31 2.55
C GLN A 220 -5.50 -35.25 2.07
N TRP A 221 -5.82 -36.54 1.89
CA TRP A 221 -4.86 -37.53 1.39
C TRP A 221 -4.42 -37.26 -0.05
N PHE A 222 -5.34 -36.72 -0.86
CA PHE A 222 -5.10 -36.33 -2.25
C PHE A 222 -3.90 -35.36 -2.40
N ARG A 223 -3.63 -34.53 -1.40
CA ARG A 223 -2.53 -33.54 -1.45
C ARG A 223 -1.14 -34.13 -1.18
N VAL A 224 -1.07 -35.34 -0.62
CA VAL A 224 0.14 -35.87 0.02
C VAL A 224 0.79 -37.02 -0.75
N LYS A 225 0.03 -37.85 -1.48
CA LYS A 225 0.58 -39.02 -2.20
C LYS A 225 0.31 -38.97 -3.71
N ASP A 226 1.25 -39.54 -4.45
CA ASP A 226 1.12 -39.76 -5.89
C ASP A 226 0.05 -40.83 -6.13
N ILE A 227 -1.06 -40.39 -6.72
CA ILE A 227 -2.29 -41.19 -6.89
C ILE A 227 -2.11 -42.31 -7.92
N PHE A 228 -1.12 -42.19 -8.80
CA PHE A 228 -0.88 -43.17 -9.86
C PHE A 228 -0.31 -44.52 -9.37
N ASN A 229 -0.01 -44.65 -8.06
CA ASN A 229 0.40 -45.91 -7.42
C ASN A 229 -0.73 -46.65 -6.68
N VAL A 230 -2.01 -46.31 -6.94
CA VAL A 230 -3.16 -47.04 -6.34
C VAL A 230 -3.28 -48.49 -6.86
N ASN A 231 -2.57 -48.81 -7.95
CA ASN A 231 -2.37 -50.19 -8.41
C ASN A 231 -1.81 -51.11 -7.30
N GLU A 232 -0.99 -50.58 -6.39
CA GLU A 232 -0.37 -51.32 -5.28
C GLU A 232 -1.18 -51.30 -3.98
N THR A 233 -2.17 -50.42 -3.83
CA THR A 233 -2.90 -50.23 -2.55
C THR A 233 -4.29 -50.84 -2.59
N GLU A 234 -4.55 -51.84 -1.74
CA GLU A 234 -5.88 -52.47 -1.57
C GLU A 234 -6.89 -51.58 -0.83
N TYR A 235 -6.39 -50.69 0.03
CA TYR A 235 -7.21 -49.81 0.87
C TYR A 235 -6.72 -48.36 0.80
N VAL A 236 -7.66 -47.42 0.97
CA VAL A 236 -7.43 -45.98 0.96
C VAL A 236 -8.12 -45.32 2.16
N PRO A 237 -7.57 -44.21 2.71
CA PRO A 237 -8.21 -43.54 3.83
C PRO A 237 -9.51 -42.85 3.40
N ALA A 238 -10.57 -43.02 4.20
CA ALA A 238 -11.84 -42.34 4.05
C ALA A 238 -12.37 -41.91 5.43
N VAL A 239 -13.17 -40.85 5.46
CA VAL A 239 -13.75 -40.29 6.69
C VAL A 239 -15.22 -40.66 6.81
N LEU A 240 -15.59 -41.37 7.87
CA LEU A 240 -16.98 -41.63 8.21
C LEU A 240 -17.43 -40.60 9.25
N ASN A 241 -18.59 -39.99 9.03
CA ASN A 241 -19.30 -39.29 10.10
C ASN A 241 -20.04 -40.31 10.94
N TRP A 242 -20.27 -40.00 12.21
CA TRP A 242 -21.09 -40.82 13.09
C TRP A 242 -22.09 -39.98 13.88
N LYS A 243 -23.27 -40.57 14.13
CA LYS A 243 -24.34 -39.93 14.89
C LYS A 243 -24.82 -40.86 15.98
N PRO A 244 -24.79 -40.43 17.23
CA PRO A 244 -25.57 -41.04 18.29
C PRO A 244 -26.98 -40.41 18.34
N ASP A 245 -28.00 -41.24 18.50
CA ASP A 245 -29.40 -40.77 18.51
C ASP A 245 -29.74 -40.07 19.84
N CYS A 246 -29.87 -38.73 19.83
CA CYS A 246 -30.21 -37.94 21.03
C CYS A 246 -31.70 -38.05 21.46
N ASN A 247 -32.57 -38.70 20.67
CA ASN A 247 -34.04 -38.58 20.80
C ASN A 247 -34.75 -39.57 21.73
N THR A 248 -34.04 -40.37 22.53
CA THR A 248 -34.69 -41.39 23.38
C THR A 248 -34.50 -41.16 24.88
N ASN A 249 -35.38 -40.37 25.51
CA ASN A 249 -35.74 -40.35 26.95
C ASN A 249 -34.65 -40.65 28.01
N GLY A 250 -33.41 -40.32 27.69
CA GLY A 250 -32.20 -40.53 28.48
C GLY A 250 -31.10 -39.78 27.76
N SER A 251 -30.48 -38.81 28.45
CA SER A 251 -29.43 -37.99 27.87
C SER A 251 -28.29 -38.90 27.41
N PHE A 252 -28.11 -39.04 26.10
CA PHE A 252 -26.94 -39.72 25.51
C PHE A 252 -25.63 -39.04 25.94
N CYS A 253 -25.67 -37.74 26.19
CA CYS A 253 -24.58 -36.98 26.76
C CYS A 253 -24.49 -37.21 28.27
N GLY A 254 -23.27 -37.19 28.81
CA GLY A 254 -23.04 -37.31 30.24
C GLY A 254 -23.49 -36.11 31.07
N ASP A 255 -23.25 -36.20 32.38
CA ASP A 255 -23.43 -35.09 33.31
C ASP A 255 -22.59 -33.89 32.87
N ASN A 256 -23.13 -32.69 33.05
CA ASN A 256 -22.50 -31.43 32.62
C ASN A 256 -22.18 -31.32 31.12
N ALA A 257 -22.80 -32.15 30.28
CA ALA A 257 -22.81 -31.99 28.84
C ALA A 257 -24.18 -31.51 28.35
N TYR A 258 -24.23 -31.03 27.11
CA TYR A 258 -25.46 -30.73 26.37
C TYR A 258 -25.39 -31.35 24.97
N CYS A 259 -26.54 -31.80 24.44
CA CYS A 259 -26.65 -32.19 23.03
C CYS A 259 -26.90 -30.90 22.22
N PHE A 260 -25.99 -30.59 21.31
CA PHE A 260 -26.15 -29.50 20.35
C PHE A 260 -27.04 -29.99 19.21
N GLU A 261 -28.15 -29.30 18.93
CA GLU A 261 -29.00 -29.59 17.77
C GLU A 261 -29.02 -28.37 16.85
N ASN A 262 -28.44 -28.47 15.65
CA ASN A 262 -28.54 -27.39 14.68
C ASN A 262 -29.76 -27.57 13.77
N ALA A 263 -30.83 -26.80 14.02
CA ALA A 263 -32.09 -26.90 13.28
C ALA A 263 -32.11 -26.13 11.94
N THR A 264 -30.98 -25.51 11.53
CA THR A 264 -30.95 -24.56 10.39
C THR A 264 -30.29 -25.11 9.13
N GLY A 265 -29.75 -26.33 9.15
CA GLY A 265 -29.32 -27.07 7.96
C GLY A 265 -30.28 -28.22 7.62
N PRO A 266 -30.16 -28.85 6.43
CA PRO A 266 -30.90 -30.08 6.11
C PRO A 266 -30.56 -31.27 7.04
N TRP A 267 -29.59 -31.08 7.94
CA TRP A 267 -28.95 -32.09 8.75
C TRP A 267 -29.01 -31.66 10.22
N HIS A 268 -29.76 -32.42 11.02
CA HIS A 268 -29.71 -32.33 12.47
C HIS A 268 -28.36 -32.90 12.95
N GLU A 269 -27.31 -32.09 12.89
CA GLU A 269 -26.01 -32.42 13.49
C GLU A 269 -26.21 -32.45 15.01
N THR A 270 -26.32 -33.65 15.58
CA THR A 270 -26.48 -33.87 17.02
C THR A 270 -25.19 -34.40 17.61
N ARG A 271 -24.48 -33.56 18.37
CA ARG A 271 -23.24 -33.94 19.07
C ARG A 271 -23.29 -33.49 20.52
N CYS A 272 -22.59 -34.22 21.39
CA CYS A 272 -22.45 -33.82 22.78
C CYS A 272 -21.27 -32.87 22.92
N SER A 273 -21.46 -31.81 23.71
CA SER A 273 -20.38 -30.91 24.12
C SER A 273 -20.47 -30.68 25.62
N CYS A 274 -19.31 -30.57 26.29
CA CYS A 274 -19.30 -30.13 27.68
C CYS A 274 -19.86 -28.72 27.80
N LYS A 275 -20.58 -28.46 28.89
CA LYS A 275 -21.04 -27.10 29.24
C LYS A 275 -19.82 -26.20 29.47
N LYS A 276 -20.01 -24.90 29.33
CA LYS A 276 -18.98 -23.91 29.62
C LYS A 276 -18.46 -24.09 31.06
N GLY A 277 -17.14 -24.03 31.25
CA GLY A 277 -16.46 -24.30 32.53
C GLY A 277 -16.14 -25.78 32.78
N TYR A 278 -16.43 -26.66 31.83
CA TYR A 278 -16.13 -28.09 31.92
C TYR A 278 -15.33 -28.59 30.72
N GLU A 279 -14.44 -29.56 30.95
CA GLU A 279 -13.61 -30.22 29.93
C GLU A 279 -13.65 -31.75 30.05
N GLY A 280 -13.20 -32.46 29.01
CA GLY A 280 -13.15 -33.92 28.97
C GLY A 280 -14.11 -34.54 27.95
N ASN A 281 -14.53 -35.78 28.19
CA ASN A 281 -15.36 -36.53 27.23
C ASN A 281 -16.86 -36.33 27.51
N PRO A 282 -17.62 -35.63 26.66
CA PRO A 282 -19.04 -35.35 26.91
C PRO A 282 -19.97 -36.55 26.75
N TYR A 283 -19.47 -37.69 26.26
CA TYR A 283 -20.24 -38.91 26.08
C TYR A 283 -20.20 -39.83 27.32
N LEU A 284 -19.25 -39.63 28.24
CA LEU A 284 -19.18 -40.42 29.47
C LEU A 284 -20.10 -39.84 30.55
N PRO A 285 -20.81 -40.67 31.35
CA PRO A 285 -21.72 -40.19 32.39
C PRO A 285 -21.13 -39.15 33.36
N ARG A 286 -19.83 -39.25 33.69
CA ARG A 286 -19.08 -38.25 34.46
C ARG A 286 -17.81 -37.81 33.73
N GLY A 287 -17.93 -37.59 32.42
CA GLY A 287 -16.78 -37.27 31.58
C GLY A 287 -16.43 -35.79 31.50
N CYS A 288 -17.42 -34.90 31.60
CA CYS A 288 -17.19 -33.47 31.70
C CYS A 288 -16.81 -33.12 33.15
N ARG A 289 -15.53 -32.85 33.35
CA ARG A 289 -14.94 -32.44 34.62
C ARG A 289 -14.89 -30.94 34.70
N ASP A 290 -15.07 -30.44 35.91
CA ASP A 290 -14.92 -29.03 36.22
C ASP A 290 -13.49 -28.58 35.91
N ILE A 291 -13.35 -27.49 35.14
CA ILE A 291 -12.04 -26.89 34.89
C ILE A 291 -11.66 -26.13 36.15
N ASP A 292 -10.56 -26.50 36.80
CA ASP A 292 -10.06 -25.71 37.92
C ASP A 292 -9.35 -24.47 37.38
N GLU A 293 -10.09 -23.40 37.14
CA GLU A 293 -9.49 -22.17 36.64
C GLU A 293 -8.52 -21.53 37.63
N CYS A 294 -8.57 -21.89 38.92
CA CYS A 294 -7.62 -21.40 39.92
C CYS A 294 -6.26 -22.10 39.84
N SER A 295 -6.17 -23.28 39.21
CA SER A 295 -4.92 -24.00 39.00
C SER A 295 -4.01 -23.32 37.94
N ASP A 296 -4.60 -22.63 36.96
CA ASP A 296 -3.87 -21.83 35.97
C ASP A 296 -4.31 -20.36 35.98
N ARG A 297 -3.35 -19.47 36.24
CA ARG A 297 -3.58 -18.01 36.25
C ARG A 297 -4.00 -17.46 34.88
N SER A 298 -3.79 -18.19 33.79
CA SER A 298 -4.28 -17.81 32.45
C SER A 298 -5.80 -18.02 32.28
N LEU A 299 -6.37 -18.92 33.08
CA LEU A 299 -7.79 -19.32 33.00
C LEU A 299 -8.69 -18.50 33.94
N ASN A 300 -8.11 -17.86 34.96
CA ASN A 300 -8.84 -16.98 35.88
C ASN A 300 -8.37 -15.51 35.82
N ARG A 301 -9.27 -14.60 36.19
CA ARG A 301 -8.98 -13.15 36.31
C ARG A 301 -8.86 -12.68 37.76
N CYS A 302 -8.61 -13.58 38.72
CA CYS A 302 -8.50 -13.20 40.12
C CYS A 302 -7.16 -12.50 40.40
N GLU A 303 -7.23 -11.29 40.99
CA GLU A 303 -6.03 -10.58 41.45
C GLU A 303 -5.57 -11.04 42.83
N ALA A 304 -6.51 -11.49 43.67
CA ALA A 304 -6.28 -11.91 45.04
C ALA A 304 -6.55 -13.41 45.22
N ASN A 305 -7.52 -13.80 46.06
CA ASN A 305 -7.77 -15.19 46.40
C ASN A 305 -8.77 -15.80 45.42
N CYS A 306 -8.40 -16.92 44.78
CA CYS A 306 -9.25 -17.66 43.85
C CYS A 306 -9.80 -18.90 44.56
N SER A 307 -11.11 -19.10 44.49
CA SER A 307 -11.77 -20.32 44.93
C SER A 307 -12.52 -20.95 43.76
N ASN A 308 -12.14 -22.17 43.40
CA ASN A 308 -12.78 -22.92 42.33
C ASN A 308 -14.20 -23.34 42.74
N VAL A 309 -15.17 -23.25 41.83
CA VAL A 309 -16.57 -23.65 42.03
C VAL A 309 -17.08 -24.46 40.84
N PRO A 310 -18.03 -25.39 41.01
CA PRO A 310 -18.53 -26.15 39.87
C PRO A 310 -19.08 -25.26 38.73
N GLY A 311 -18.42 -25.30 37.58
CA GLY A 311 -18.69 -24.51 36.36
C GLY A 311 -17.97 -23.16 36.29
N GLY A 312 -17.03 -22.85 37.19
CA GLY A 312 -16.25 -21.62 37.15
C GLY A 312 -15.44 -21.34 38.41
N TYR A 313 -15.16 -20.07 38.69
CA TYR A 313 -14.41 -19.67 39.87
C TYR A 313 -15.00 -18.42 40.52
N ASN A 314 -14.71 -18.24 41.81
CA ASN A 314 -15.06 -17.06 42.57
C ASN A 314 -13.79 -16.38 43.08
N CYS A 315 -13.73 -15.05 42.98
CA CYS A 315 -12.61 -14.26 43.49
C CYS A 315 -13.00 -13.61 44.81
N SER A 316 -12.12 -13.66 45.80
CA SER A 316 -12.32 -13.00 47.08
C SER A 316 -11.12 -12.13 47.45
N CYS A 317 -11.39 -11.02 48.15
CA CYS A 317 -10.39 -10.09 48.63
C CYS A 317 -10.20 -10.24 50.15
N PRO A 318 -8.95 -10.10 50.66
CA PRO A 318 -8.72 -10.06 52.10
C PRO A 318 -9.39 -8.84 52.76
N TYR A 319 -9.77 -8.97 54.03
CA TYR A 319 -10.45 -7.94 54.81
C TYR A 319 -9.74 -6.58 54.70
N GLY A 320 -10.48 -5.55 54.25
CA GLY A 320 -9.96 -4.19 54.02
C GLY A 320 -9.82 -3.80 52.54
N TYR A 321 -9.95 -4.76 51.63
CA TYR A 321 -10.02 -4.54 50.18
C TYR A 321 -11.42 -4.93 49.68
N LEU A 322 -12.13 -4.03 48.99
CA LEU A 322 -13.41 -4.38 48.34
C LEU A 322 -13.13 -5.19 47.07
N SER A 323 -13.84 -6.32 46.89
CA SER A 323 -13.92 -6.94 45.58
C SER A 323 -14.64 -6.00 44.62
N ALA A 324 -14.09 -5.81 43.43
CA ALA A 324 -14.66 -4.95 42.40
C ALA A 324 -15.87 -5.62 41.70
N ASP A 325 -16.61 -6.50 42.38
CA ASP A 325 -17.76 -7.22 41.79
C ASP A 325 -18.99 -6.32 41.60
N TYR A 326 -18.94 -5.06 42.07
CA TYR A 326 -19.96 -4.04 41.82
C TYR A 326 -19.54 -2.96 40.80
N LEU A 327 -18.51 -3.22 40.00
CA LEU A 327 -18.06 -2.29 38.94
C LEU A 327 -18.02 -2.90 37.53
N TYR A 328 -18.58 -4.10 37.36
CA TYR A 328 -18.70 -4.78 36.05
C TYR A 328 -20.13 -5.19 35.69
N ALA A 329 -21.10 -4.39 36.12
CA ALA A 329 -22.45 -4.41 35.55
C ALA A 329 -22.73 -3.19 34.67
N ASP A 330 -21.71 -2.42 34.29
CA ASP A 330 -21.85 -1.47 33.18
C ASP A 330 -20.64 -1.53 32.26
N ASP A 331 -20.93 -1.79 31.00
CA ASP A 331 -20.04 -1.86 29.86
C ASP A 331 -19.38 -0.49 29.66
N GLY A 332 -18.05 -0.36 29.76
CA GLY A 332 -17.41 0.87 29.25
C GLY A 332 -16.05 1.35 29.74
N THR A 333 -15.36 0.74 30.71
CA THR A 333 -14.14 1.38 31.25
C THR A 333 -12.80 0.69 30.93
N PHE A 334 -12.77 -0.58 30.54
CA PHE A 334 -11.52 -1.22 30.05
C PHE A 334 -11.24 -0.95 28.57
N SER A 335 -12.27 -0.68 27.78
CA SER A 335 -12.13 -0.20 26.40
C SER A 335 -11.49 1.20 26.34
N SER A 336 -11.57 2.00 27.41
CA SER A 336 -11.06 3.37 27.41
C SER A 336 -9.53 3.45 27.46
N LEU A 337 -8.87 2.62 28.27
CA LEU A 337 -7.40 2.60 28.39
C LEU A 337 -6.73 1.93 27.18
N GLY A 338 -7.33 0.85 26.66
CA GLY A 338 -6.89 0.22 25.42
C GLY A 338 -7.05 1.15 24.22
N ALA A 339 -8.18 1.86 24.13
CA ALA A 339 -8.38 2.89 23.11
C ALA A 339 -7.38 4.05 23.26
N LEU A 340 -7.05 4.47 24.49
CA LEU A 340 -6.06 5.53 24.72
C LEU A 340 -4.66 5.12 24.26
N LEU A 341 -4.24 3.88 24.56
CA LEU A 341 -2.96 3.34 24.07
C LEU A 341 -2.95 3.16 22.56
N LEU A 342 -4.05 2.69 21.96
CA LEU A 342 -4.18 2.60 20.49
C LEU A 342 -4.16 3.99 19.85
N LEU A 343 -4.79 5.00 20.45
CA LEU A 343 -4.76 6.37 19.96
C LEU A 343 -3.37 6.98 20.07
N ILE A 344 -2.61 6.69 21.14
CA ILE A 344 -1.21 7.10 21.29
C ILE A 344 -0.34 6.40 20.25
N CYS A 345 -0.50 5.09 20.04
CA CYS A 345 0.24 4.33 19.02
C CYS A 345 -0.10 4.82 17.61
N MET A 346 -1.38 5.05 17.31
CA MET A 346 -1.82 5.59 16.02
C MET A 346 -1.31 7.01 15.81
N TRP A 347 -1.30 7.86 16.85
CA TRP A 347 -0.70 9.18 16.79
C TRP A 347 0.82 9.12 16.57
N TRP A 348 1.52 8.18 17.21
CA TRP A 348 2.97 8.02 17.06
C TRP A 348 3.34 7.49 15.67
N LEU A 349 2.60 6.51 15.15
CA LEU A 349 2.72 6.00 13.78
C LEU A 349 2.36 7.08 12.76
N TYR A 350 1.28 7.83 12.97
CA TYR A 350 0.91 8.97 12.15
C TYR A 350 2.00 10.04 12.15
N ARG A 351 2.58 10.35 13.31
CA ARG A 351 3.68 11.31 13.45
C ARG A 351 4.96 10.84 12.75
N GLU A 352 5.28 9.55 12.80
CA GLU A 352 6.42 8.97 12.08
C GLU A 352 6.20 8.99 10.56
N VAL A 353 5.00 8.61 10.09
CA VAL A 353 4.62 8.68 8.67
C VAL A 353 4.61 10.12 8.18
N SER A 354 4.05 11.05 8.94
CA SER A 354 4.02 12.48 8.59
C SER A 354 5.44 13.06 8.50
N ARG A 355 6.32 12.73 9.46
CA ARG A 355 7.72 13.14 9.44
C ARG A 355 8.47 12.60 8.21
N ARG A 356 8.19 11.35 7.82
CA ARG A 356 8.75 10.75 6.59
C ARG A 356 8.19 11.38 5.32
N LYS A 357 6.90 11.74 5.30
CA LYS A 357 6.27 12.46 4.18
C LYS A 357 6.89 13.85 4.01
N GLU A 358 7.05 14.61 5.10
CA GLU A 358 7.72 15.91 5.08
C GLU A 358 9.18 15.81 4.62
N ALA A 359 9.93 14.81 5.10
CA ALA A 359 11.32 14.60 4.67
C ALA A 359 11.40 14.28 3.16
N LYS A 360 10.51 13.43 2.65
CA LYS A 360 10.42 13.13 1.21
C LYS A 360 9.95 14.33 0.39
N LEU A 361 9.07 15.18 0.92
CA LEU A 361 8.61 16.40 0.25
C LEU A 361 9.76 17.41 0.14
N LYS A 362 10.51 17.61 1.22
CA LYS A 362 11.73 18.44 1.24
C LYS A 362 12.78 17.93 0.27
N GLU A 363 12.99 16.61 0.17
CA GLU A 363 13.90 16.01 -0.81
C GLU A 363 13.41 16.24 -2.25
N LYS A 364 12.10 16.12 -2.51
CA LYS A 364 11.51 16.41 -3.82
C LYS A 364 11.68 17.88 -4.21
N PHE A 365 11.43 18.82 -3.29
CA PHE A 365 11.66 20.25 -3.53
C PHE A 365 13.15 20.55 -3.73
N PHE A 366 14.04 19.93 -2.97
CA PHE A 366 15.48 20.05 -3.15
C PHE A 366 15.91 19.58 -4.55
N LYS A 367 15.42 18.44 -5.04
CA LYS A 367 15.73 17.94 -6.39
C LYS A 367 15.12 18.83 -7.49
N ARG A 368 13.86 19.27 -7.31
CA ARG A 368 13.13 20.08 -8.31
C ARG A 368 13.69 21.50 -8.45
N ASN A 369 14.14 22.11 -7.36
CA ASN A 369 14.70 23.47 -7.33
C ASN A 369 16.22 23.49 -7.63
N GLY A 370 16.75 22.46 -8.30
CA GLY A 370 18.15 22.45 -8.72
C GLY A 370 19.16 22.22 -7.58
N GLY A 371 18.76 21.67 -6.44
CA GLY A 371 19.65 21.37 -5.31
C GLY A 371 20.80 20.43 -5.68
N LEU A 372 20.63 19.59 -6.71
CA LEU A 372 21.71 18.76 -7.27
C LEU A 372 22.79 19.61 -7.98
N LEU A 373 22.37 20.66 -8.73
CA LEU A 373 23.29 21.62 -9.36
C LEU A 373 24.03 22.45 -8.32
N LEU A 374 23.33 22.85 -7.24
CA LEU A 374 23.93 23.53 -6.10
C LEU A 374 25.01 22.66 -5.45
N GLN A 375 24.72 21.37 -5.24
CA GLN A 375 25.69 20.42 -4.67
C GLN A 375 26.89 20.19 -5.59
N GLN A 376 26.66 20.15 -6.91
CA GLN A 376 27.72 19.99 -7.91
C GLN A 376 28.63 21.23 -7.97
N GLN A 377 28.07 22.45 -7.92
CA GLN A 377 28.82 23.71 -7.86
C GLN A 377 29.63 23.85 -6.57
N LEU A 378 29.07 23.45 -5.42
CA LEU A 378 29.78 23.42 -4.14
C LEU A 378 30.92 22.41 -4.12
N SER A 379 30.78 21.28 -4.83
CA SER A 379 31.82 20.24 -4.91
C SER A 379 32.94 20.58 -5.90
N SER A 380 32.67 21.38 -6.94
CA SER A 380 33.66 21.79 -7.94
C SER A 380 34.49 23.02 -7.53
N SER A 381 34.05 23.78 -6.52
CA SER A 381 34.65 25.07 -6.14
C SER A 381 35.85 24.96 -5.19
N ASP A 382 36.26 23.75 -4.78
CA ASP A 382 37.39 23.52 -3.86
C ASP A 382 38.78 23.77 -4.49
N GLN A 383 38.85 24.25 -5.73
CA GLN A 383 40.11 24.56 -6.39
C GLN A 383 40.08 25.92 -7.12
N GLY A 384 40.37 26.99 -6.38
CA GLY A 384 40.82 28.28 -6.94
C GLY A 384 39.92 29.50 -6.74
N ASN A 385 40.30 30.33 -5.74
CA ASN A 385 39.99 31.75 -5.51
C ASN A 385 38.82 32.42 -6.28
N LEU A 386 37.59 32.22 -5.81
CA LEU A 386 36.43 33.12 -5.97
C LEU A 386 35.52 32.92 -4.75
N GLU A 387 34.89 33.98 -4.22
CA GLU A 387 34.13 33.92 -2.97
C GLU A 387 33.14 32.74 -2.91
N THR A 388 33.35 31.84 -1.96
CA THR A 388 32.56 30.62 -1.79
C THR A 388 31.09 30.96 -1.56
N THR A 389 30.20 30.35 -2.36
CA THR A 389 28.75 30.44 -2.15
C THR A 389 28.42 29.84 -0.77
N LYS A 390 28.10 30.70 0.22
CA LYS A 390 27.79 30.27 1.58
C LYS A 390 26.31 29.88 1.67
N LEU A 391 26.04 28.68 2.17
CA LEU A 391 24.68 28.20 2.41
C LEU A 391 24.15 28.77 3.73
N PHE A 392 22.99 29.42 3.68
CA PHE A 392 22.29 29.95 4.84
C PHE A 392 20.99 29.21 5.08
N THR A 393 20.65 28.97 6.33
CA THR A 393 19.38 28.33 6.71
C THR A 393 18.23 29.35 6.67
N SER A 394 16.99 28.90 6.44
CA SER A 394 15.84 29.84 6.41
C SER A 394 15.68 30.61 7.72
N LYS A 395 15.95 29.97 8.87
CA LYS A 395 15.93 30.62 10.20
C LYS A 395 16.96 31.73 10.34
N GLU A 396 18.15 31.58 9.77
CA GLU A 396 19.18 32.62 9.79
C GLU A 396 18.76 33.82 8.94
N LEU A 397 18.15 33.56 7.77
CA LEU A 397 17.64 34.62 6.88
C LEU A 397 16.42 35.33 7.49
N GLU A 398 15.52 34.60 8.15
CA GLU A 398 14.41 35.17 8.93
C GLU A 398 14.94 36.09 10.03
N LYS A 399 15.92 35.62 10.82
CA LYS A 399 16.54 36.45 11.86
C LYS A 399 17.23 37.68 11.28
N ALA A 400 17.94 37.52 10.15
CA ALA A 400 18.64 38.63 9.51
C ALA A 400 17.69 39.70 8.96
N THR A 401 16.49 39.29 8.51
CA THR A 401 15.47 40.18 7.93
C THR A 401 14.42 40.63 8.94
N ASP A 402 14.55 40.28 10.22
CA ASP A 402 13.52 40.50 11.24
C ASP A 402 12.16 39.91 10.80
N ASN A 403 12.17 38.61 10.51
CA ASN A 403 11.02 37.83 10.04
C ASN A 403 10.39 38.38 8.74
N TYR A 404 11.24 38.78 7.78
CA TYR A 404 10.84 39.43 6.52
C TYR A 404 9.97 40.67 6.70
N ASN A 405 10.37 41.54 7.64
CA ASN A 405 9.67 42.77 7.96
C ASN A 405 9.47 43.66 6.72
N ALA A 406 8.22 44.11 6.49
CA ALA A 406 7.87 44.97 5.36
C ALA A 406 8.65 46.31 5.36
N ASN A 407 9.00 46.82 6.55
CA ASN A 407 9.77 48.06 6.70
C ASN A 407 11.23 47.92 6.26
N ARG A 408 11.70 46.70 5.96
CA ARG A 408 13.06 46.42 5.48
C ARG A 408 13.08 46.08 4.00
N ILE A 409 11.96 46.24 3.28
CA ILE A 409 11.92 46.02 1.83
C ILE A 409 12.71 47.11 1.12
N LEU A 410 13.67 46.68 0.29
CA LEU A 410 14.46 47.56 -0.59
C LEU A 410 13.82 47.69 -1.98
N GLY A 411 13.04 46.70 -2.40
CA GLY A 411 12.32 46.72 -3.67
C GLY A 411 11.48 45.47 -3.89
N GLN A 412 10.43 45.59 -4.70
CA GLN A 412 9.51 44.49 -5.03
C GLN A 412 9.28 44.45 -6.55
N GLY A 413 9.38 43.27 -7.15
CA GLY A 413 9.16 43.06 -8.57
C GLY A 413 8.48 41.72 -8.88
N GLY A 414 8.37 41.37 -10.17
CA GLY A 414 7.70 40.15 -10.62
C GLY A 414 8.32 38.86 -10.09
N GLN A 415 9.63 38.84 -9.84
CA GLN A 415 10.36 37.66 -9.38
C GLN A 415 10.52 37.55 -7.86
N GLY A 416 9.99 38.50 -7.08
CA GLY A 416 10.12 38.47 -5.62
C GLY A 416 10.28 39.83 -4.96
N THR A 417 10.51 39.77 -3.66
CA THR A 417 10.74 40.93 -2.78
C THR A 417 12.17 40.89 -2.26
N VAL A 418 12.86 42.03 -2.28
CA VAL A 418 14.23 42.18 -1.77
C VAL A 418 14.18 42.89 -0.43
N TYR A 419 14.79 42.29 0.59
CA TYR A 419 14.86 42.79 1.97
C TYR A 419 16.29 43.19 2.34
N LYS A 420 16.41 44.20 3.21
CA LYS A 420 17.66 44.57 3.88
C LYS A 420 17.88 43.67 5.10
N GLY A 421 18.78 42.71 4.97
CA GLY A 421 19.19 41.80 6.04
C GLY A 421 20.43 42.29 6.79
N MET A 422 20.55 41.91 8.06
CA MET A 422 21.79 42.00 8.83
C MET A 422 22.16 40.60 9.32
N LEU A 423 23.27 40.05 8.83
CA LEU A 423 23.77 38.74 9.26
C LEU A 423 24.26 38.78 10.70
N THR A 424 24.42 37.61 11.32
CA THR A 424 24.91 37.47 12.70
C THR A 424 26.33 38.00 12.91
N ASP A 425 27.10 38.14 11.84
CA ASP A 425 28.45 38.73 11.83
C ASP A 425 28.43 40.27 11.62
N GLY A 426 27.25 40.89 11.59
CA GLY A 426 27.07 42.34 11.46
C GLY A 426 27.05 42.85 10.01
N ARG A 427 27.28 42.00 9.01
CA ARG A 427 27.25 42.41 7.59
C ARG A 427 25.82 42.69 7.12
N ILE A 428 25.65 43.78 6.38
CA ILE A 428 24.38 44.14 5.73
C ILE A 428 24.34 43.50 4.35
N VAL A 429 23.26 42.78 4.07
CA VAL A 429 23.06 42.04 2.81
C VAL A 429 21.69 42.31 2.23
N ALA A 430 21.57 42.19 0.90
CA ALA A 430 20.28 42.17 0.23
C ALA A 430 19.79 40.71 0.12
N ILE A 431 18.63 40.40 0.71
CA ILE A 431 18.05 39.05 0.72
C ILE A 431 16.84 39.07 -0.22
N LYS A 432 16.94 38.37 -1.36
CA LYS A 432 15.85 38.23 -2.32
C LYS A 432 15.01 37.00 -1.99
N LYS A 433 13.75 37.22 -1.63
CA LYS A 433 12.75 36.17 -1.40
C LYS A 433 11.88 36.05 -2.65
N SER A 434 11.87 34.88 -3.29
CA SER A 434 10.91 34.60 -4.37
C SER A 434 9.48 34.67 -3.83
N LYS A 435 8.54 35.23 -4.60
CA LYS A 435 7.12 35.06 -4.27
C LYS A 435 6.82 33.56 -4.35
N ALA A 436 6.28 32.98 -3.28
CA ALA A 436 5.74 31.62 -3.35
C ALA A 436 4.54 31.68 -4.30
N LEU A 437 4.55 30.85 -5.34
CA LEU A 437 3.34 30.58 -6.11
C LEU A 437 2.38 29.86 -5.16
N ASP A 438 1.21 30.45 -4.91
CA ASP A 438 0.14 29.76 -4.18
C ASP A 438 -0.10 28.40 -4.85
N GLU A 439 0.05 27.31 -4.10
CA GLU A 439 -0.10 25.91 -4.54
C GLU A 439 -1.53 25.54 -4.99
N GLY A 440 -2.36 26.53 -5.35
CA GLY A 440 -3.75 26.35 -5.82
C GLY A 440 -4.06 26.97 -7.19
N LYS A 441 -3.14 27.70 -7.84
CA LYS A 441 -3.33 28.16 -9.22
C LYS A 441 -2.29 27.54 -10.14
N HIS A 442 -2.58 26.32 -10.58
CA HIS A 442 -2.03 25.80 -11.82
C HIS A 442 -2.68 26.54 -13.00
N GLU A 443 -2.16 27.71 -13.34
CA GLU A 443 -2.22 28.14 -14.74
C GLU A 443 -1.05 27.47 -15.48
N PRO A 444 -1.29 26.84 -16.64
CA PRO A 444 -0.26 26.13 -17.38
C PRO A 444 0.73 27.14 -17.96
N PHE A 445 1.80 27.43 -17.23
CA PHE A 445 2.97 28.13 -17.77
C PHE A 445 3.81 27.14 -18.60
N ILE A 446 3.18 26.59 -19.64
CA ILE A 446 3.84 25.94 -20.77
C ILE A 446 3.15 26.54 -21.99
N ASN A 447 3.56 27.75 -22.37
CA ASN A 447 3.53 28.27 -23.75
C ASN A 447 4.16 29.66 -23.93
N GLU A 448 5.26 29.94 -23.23
CA GLU A 448 6.19 30.99 -23.67
C GLU A 448 7.62 30.47 -23.67
N SER A 449 7.84 29.37 -24.39
CA SER A 449 9.14 29.15 -25.03
C SER A 449 9.27 30.07 -26.25
N ASN A 450 9.13 31.39 -26.06
CA ASN A 450 9.55 32.38 -27.04
C ASN A 450 11.02 32.68 -26.78
N GLN A 451 11.85 31.74 -27.22
CA GLN A 451 13.29 31.84 -27.49
C GLN A 451 13.92 33.18 -27.01
N PHE A 452 14.24 33.25 -25.71
CA PHE A 452 15.08 34.33 -25.19
C PHE A 452 16.47 34.18 -25.80
N THR A 453 16.82 35.12 -26.65
CA THR A 453 18.13 35.19 -27.30
C THR A 453 18.85 36.44 -26.83
N GLU A 454 20.17 36.48 -27.01
CA GLU A 454 20.94 37.72 -26.78
C GLU A 454 20.36 38.92 -27.56
N LYS A 455 19.67 38.68 -28.69
CA LYS A 455 18.98 39.71 -29.48
C LYS A 455 17.67 40.19 -28.85
N SER A 456 17.01 39.39 -28.01
CA SER A 456 15.84 39.82 -27.23
C SER A 456 16.27 40.79 -26.12
N ASP A 457 17.41 40.51 -25.47
CA ASP A 457 18.00 41.42 -24.48
C ASP A 457 18.43 42.76 -25.11
N VAL A 458 18.98 42.75 -26.34
CA VAL A 458 19.26 43.99 -27.10
C VAL A 458 18.01 44.83 -27.34
N TYR A 459 16.87 44.19 -27.64
CA TYR A 459 15.61 44.92 -27.84
C TYR A 459 15.13 45.57 -26.55
N SER A 460 15.14 44.82 -25.45
CA SER A 460 14.80 45.32 -24.12
C SER A 460 15.70 46.48 -23.70
N PHE A 461 17.00 46.40 -24.00
CA PHE A 461 17.93 47.50 -23.78
C PHE A 461 17.58 48.73 -24.63
N GLY A 462 17.18 48.53 -25.90
CA GLY A 462 16.66 49.60 -26.77
C GLY A 462 15.44 50.32 -26.19
N VAL A 463 14.52 49.59 -25.54
CA VAL A 463 13.37 50.18 -24.83
C VAL A 463 13.84 51.09 -23.69
N VAL A 464 14.82 50.65 -22.91
CA VAL A 464 15.41 51.45 -21.82
C VAL A 464 16.06 52.72 -22.37
N LEU A 465 16.80 52.64 -23.48
CA LEU A 465 17.39 53.84 -24.11
C LEU A 465 16.32 54.87 -24.52
N VAL A 466 15.17 54.41 -25.03
CA VAL A 466 14.04 55.28 -25.36
C VAL A 466 13.40 55.87 -24.11
N GLU A 467 13.26 55.09 -23.03
CA GLU A 467 12.79 55.58 -21.74
C GLU A 467 13.71 56.70 -21.20
N LEU A 468 15.03 56.54 -21.32
CA LEU A 468 15.99 57.57 -20.89
C LEU A 468 15.91 58.85 -21.74
N LEU A 469 15.74 58.73 -23.06
CA LEU A 469 15.60 59.88 -23.96
C LEU A 469 14.31 60.67 -23.72
N THR A 470 13.23 59.97 -23.36
CA THR A 470 11.88 60.55 -23.30
C THR A 470 11.42 60.85 -21.87
N GLY A 471 12.04 60.23 -20.87
CA GLY A 471 11.61 60.28 -19.47
C GLY A 471 10.24 59.65 -19.23
N LYS A 472 9.70 58.89 -20.20
CA LYS A 472 8.35 58.30 -20.17
C LYS A 472 8.41 56.79 -19.96
N MET A 473 7.41 56.26 -19.25
CA MET A 473 7.32 54.81 -19.02
C MET A 473 7.01 54.03 -20.31
N PRO A 474 7.61 52.84 -20.53
CA PRO A 474 7.46 52.06 -21.76
C PRO A 474 6.05 51.58 -22.10
N ILE A 475 5.17 51.41 -21.10
CA ILE A 475 3.78 50.97 -21.25
C ILE A 475 2.87 51.98 -20.56
N LEU A 476 1.99 52.64 -21.33
CA LEU A 476 0.97 53.54 -20.81
C LEU A 476 -0.26 52.72 -20.40
N SER A 477 -0.42 52.41 -19.11
CA SER A 477 -1.70 51.94 -18.57
C SER A 477 -2.58 53.13 -18.23
N GLY A 478 -3.41 53.56 -19.18
CA GLY A 478 -4.43 54.59 -18.99
C GLY A 478 -5.53 54.46 -20.04
N LYS A 479 -6.79 54.44 -19.60
CA LYS A 479 -8.00 54.28 -20.42
C LYS A 479 -8.08 55.29 -21.56
N SER A 480 -7.69 54.89 -22.77
CA SER A 480 -8.16 55.44 -24.04
C SER A 480 -7.85 54.42 -25.14
N ASN A 481 -8.78 54.21 -26.07
CA ASN A 481 -8.73 53.22 -27.15
C ASN A 481 -7.72 53.55 -28.28
N GLU A 482 -6.48 53.90 -27.92
CA GLU A 482 -5.32 53.91 -28.83
C GLU A 482 -4.12 53.34 -28.08
N GLY A 483 -4.02 52.01 -28.06
CA GLY A 483 -2.88 51.29 -27.48
C GLY A 483 -1.64 51.45 -28.35
N GLY A 484 -0.87 52.51 -28.14
CA GLY A 484 0.44 52.70 -28.75
C GLY A 484 1.58 52.40 -27.78
N SER A 485 2.47 51.46 -28.12
CA SER A 485 3.73 51.25 -27.40
C SER A 485 4.63 52.49 -27.52
N LEU A 486 5.30 52.92 -26.45
CA LEU A 486 6.25 54.05 -26.48
C LEU A 486 7.31 53.84 -27.58
N THR A 487 7.71 52.59 -27.80
CA THR A 487 8.64 52.24 -28.89
C THR A 487 8.06 52.51 -30.28
N ALA A 488 6.78 52.24 -30.50
CA ALA A 488 6.13 52.51 -31.78
C ALA A 488 6.04 54.02 -32.04
N TYR A 489 5.68 54.81 -31.03
CA TYR A 489 5.63 56.27 -31.15
C TYR A 489 7.02 56.90 -31.35
N PHE A 490 8.04 56.37 -30.65
CA PHE A 490 9.44 56.76 -30.88
C PHE A 490 9.92 56.43 -32.30
N LEU A 491 9.62 55.23 -32.81
CA LEU A 491 10.01 54.84 -34.18
C LEU A 491 9.28 55.68 -35.25
N LEU A 492 8.02 56.06 -35.01
CA LEU A 492 7.27 56.97 -35.89
C LEU A 492 7.87 58.38 -35.90
N THR A 493 8.15 58.97 -34.73
CA THR A 493 8.78 60.30 -34.64
C THR A 493 10.19 60.31 -35.23
N MET A 494 10.94 59.22 -35.11
CA MET A 494 12.23 59.03 -35.79
C MET A 494 12.10 58.88 -37.31
N LYS A 495 10.97 58.35 -37.83
CA LYS A 495 10.69 58.26 -39.27
C LYS A 495 10.29 59.62 -39.85
N GLU A 496 9.50 60.38 -39.09
CA GLU A 496 9.00 61.71 -39.48
C GLU A 496 10.00 62.85 -39.23
N ASN A 497 11.21 62.56 -38.75
CA ASN A 497 12.24 63.54 -38.34
C ASN A 497 11.76 64.52 -37.25
N ARG A 498 10.87 64.06 -36.37
CA ARG A 498 10.26 64.81 -35.28
C ARG A 498 10.75 64.36 -33.90
N LEU A 499 12.02 63.96 -33.79
CA LEU A 499 12.60 63.42 -32.55
C LEU A 499 12.45 64.38 -31.36
N TYR A 500 12.64 65.68 -31.53
CA TYR A 500 12.59 66.64 -30.43
C TYR A 500 11.21 66.77 -29.76
N ASP A 501 10.14 66.28 -30.41
CA ASP A 501 8.78 66.32 -29.86
C ASP A 501 8.55 65.29 -28.75
N ILE A 502 9.36 64.23 -28.70
CA ILE A 502 9.22 63.15 -27.72
C ILE A 502 10.26 63.20 -26.60
N LEU A 503 11.35 63.96 -26.78
CA LEU A 503 12.45 64.02 -25.80
C LEU A 503 12.03 64.71 -24.48
N ASP A 504 12.59 64.24 -23.37
CA ASP A 504 12.45 64.92 -22.08
C ASP A 504 13.14 66.30 -22.17
N ALA A 505 12.48 67.32 -21.63
CA ALA A 505 12.96 68.70 -21.68
C ALA A 505 14.38 68.87 -21.10
N ARG A 506 14.78 68.01 -20.15
CA ARG A 506 16.13 67.99 -19.57
C ARG A 506 17.17 67.44 -20.55
N VAL A 507 16.84 66.40 -21.31
CA VAL A 507 17.71 65.86 -22.37
C VAL A 507 17.97 66.93 -23.43
N VAL A 508 16.92 67.65 -23.84
CA VAL A 508 17.04 68.73 -24.84
C VAL A 508 17.88 69.90 -24.32
N LYS A 509 17.84 70.17 -23.01
CA LYS A 509 18.56 71.28 -22.39
C LYS A 509 20.05 70.98 -22.16
N GLU A 510 20.38 69.73 -21.82
CA GLU A 510 21.73 69.35 -21.37
C GLU A 510 22.55 68.58 -22.41
N GLY A 511 21.93 67.95 -23.41
CA GLY A 511 22.62 67.13 -24.42
C GLY A 511 22.94 67.85 -25.74
N GLY A 512 24.03 67.46 -26.39
CA GLY A 512 24.38 67.94 -27.73
C GLY A 512 23.44 67.40 -28.81
N LYS A 513 23.05 68.22 -29.79
CA LYS A 513 22.12 67.82 -30.86
C LYS A 513 22.57 66.59 -31.66
N GLU A 514 23.86 66.50 -31.95
CA GLU A 514 24.46 65.37 -32.69
C GLU A 514 24.50 64.10 -31.84
N GLU A 515 24.83 64.23 -30.54
CA GLU A 515 24.89 63.12 -29.60
C GLU A 515 23.51 62.54 -29.32
N ILE A 516 22.51 63.39 -29.12
CA ILE A 516 21.10 63.00 -28.96
C ILE A 516 20.64 62.22 -30.19
N PHE A 517 20.99 62.68 -31.39
CA PHE A 517 20.60 62.01 -32.63
C PHE A 517 21.34 60.67 -32.80
N ALA A 518 22.62 60.59 -32.47
CA ALA A 518 23.39 59.35 -32.49
C ALA A 518 22.82 58.32 -31.48
N PHE A 519 22.54 58.75 -30.26
CA PHE A 519 21.95 57.92 -29.20
C PHE A 519 20.55 57.40 -29.60
N ALA A 520 19.72 58.27 -30.19
CA ALA A 520 18.41 57.90 -30.71
C ALA A 520 18.49 56.90 -31.87
N ASN A 521 19.51 56.99 -32.73
CA ASN A 521 19.73 56.03 -33.81
C ASN A 521 20.20 54.66 -33.31
N ILE A 522 21.02 54.61 -32.26
CA ILE A 522 21.38 53.34 -31.60
C ILE A 522 20.12 52.69 -31.03
N ALA A 523 19.30 53.45 -30.30
CA ALA A 523 18.02 52.96 -29.77
C ALA A 523 17.09 52.43 -30.88
N LYS A 524 16.96 53.17 -31.98
CA LYS A 524 16.17 52.75 -33.16
C LYS A 524 16.63 51.41 -33.73
N ARG A 525 17.94 51.19 -33.88
CA ARG A 525 18.47 49.91 -34.42
C ARG A 525 18.32 48.74 -33.44
N CYS A 526 18.38 49.00 -32.13
CA CYS A 526 18.09 47.97 -31.12
C CYS A 526 16.62 47.50 -31.19
N LEU A 527 15.72 48.39 -31.61
CA LEU A 527 14.26 48.18 -31.64
C LEU A 527 13.72 47.56 -32.95
N TYR A 528 14.56 47.08 -33.86
CA TYR A 528 14.08 46.36 -35.05
C TYR A 528 13.27 45.12 -34.66
N LEU A 529 12.13 44.87 -35.31
CA LEU A 529 11.30 43.68 -35.02
C LEU A 529 12.03 42.38 -35.36
N ASN A 530 12.79 42.36 -36.46
CA ASN A 530 13.65 41.23 -36.82
C ASN A 530 14.95 41.23 -35.98
N GLY A 531 15.17 40.16 -35.21
CA GLY A 531 16.32 40.03 -34.32
C GLY A 531 17.67 39.99 -35.03
N SER A 532 17.73 39.47 -36.26
CA SER A 532 18.97 39.43 -37.07
C SER A 532 19.41 40.81 -37.55
N SER A 533 18.47 41.75 -37.65
CA SER A 533 18.76 43.14 -38.04
C SER A 533 19.22 44.01 -36.88
N ARG A 534 19.13 43.51 -35.63
CA ARG A 534 19.61 44.22 -34.44
C ARG A 534 21.13 44.07 -34.34
N PRO A 535 21.86 45.09 -33.85
CA PRO A 535 23.26 44.94 -33.49
C PRO A 535 23.45 43.93 -32.34
N THR A 536 24.68 43.50 -32.11
CA THR A 536 25.06 42.76 -30.90
C THR A 536 25.24 43.73 -29.73
N MET A 537 25.09 43.27 -28.47
CA MET A 537 25.32 44.15 -27.32
C MET A 537 26.74 44.72 -27.29
N LYS A 538 27.73 43.98 -27.83
CA LYS A 538 29.11 44.48 -27.95
C LYS A 538 29.19 45.68 -28.89
N GLU A 539 28.55 45.62 -30.05
CA GLU A 539 28.50 46.76 -30.99
C GLU A 539 27.75 47.95 -30.38
N VAL A 540 26.63 47.71 -29.69
CA VAL A 540 25.88 48.76 -28.98
C VAL A 540 26.75 49.48 -27.95
N VAL A 541 27.50 48.73 -27.12
CA VAL A 541 28.41 49.30 -26.13
C VAL A 541 29.53 50.09 -26.80
N MET A 542 30.15 49.54 -27.86
CA MET A 542 31.22 50.23 -28.59
C MET A 542 30.76 51.56 -29.20
N GLU A 543 29.54 51.61 -29.75
CA GLU A 543 29.00 52.84 -30.33
C GLU A 543 28.60 53.87 -29.27
N LEU A 544 28.04 53.43 -28.14
CA LEU A 544 27.75 54.32 -27.00
C LEU A 544 29.02 54.89 -26.36
N ASP A 545 30.07 54.07 -26.24
CA ASP A 545 31.40 54.55 -25.83
C ASP A 545 31.98 55.50 -26.87
N GLY A 546 31.73 55.28 -28.17
CA GLY A 546 32.08 56.22 -29.24
C GLY A 546 31.45 57.60 -29.05
N ILE A 547 30.15 57.68 -28.71
CA ILE A 547 29.46 58.95 -28.41
C ILE A 547 30.06 59.62 -27.17
N ARG A 548 30.44 58.83 -26.17
CA ARG A 548 31.12 59.35 -24.97
C ARG A 548 32.51 59.91 -25.29
N MET A 549 33.25 59.26 -26.19
CA MET A 549 34.61 59.65 -26.58
C MET A 549 34.64 60.82 -27.57
N SER A 550 33.56 61.08 -28.33
CA SER A 550 33.42 62.28 -29.18
C SER A 550 33.30 63.60 -28.40
N ASN A 551 33.17 63.54 -27.06
CA ASN A 551 33.41 64.69 -26.17
C ASN A 551 34.91 65.02 -25.97
N GLY A 552 35.80 64.42 -26.76
CA GLY A 552 37.20 64.80 -26.91
C GLY A 552 37.68 64.68 -28.36
N ALA A 553 37.68 65.80 -29.08
CA ALA A 553 38.28 66.06 -30.42
C ALA A 553 37.44 65.76 -31.70
N THR A 554 37.46 66.77 -32.57
CA THR A 554 36.72 67.00 -33.83
C THR A 554 37.05 66.07 -35.00
N GLY A 555 36.06 65.72 -35.86
CA GLY A 555 36.30 65.41 -37.29
C GLY A 555 35.42 64.37 -38.00
N ILE A 556 34.30 64.81 -38.59
CA ILE A 556 33.60 64.42 -39.86
C ILE A 556 33.86 63.02 -40.47
N VAL A 557 32.80 62.21 -40.70
CA VAL A 557 32.43 61.60 -42.01
C VAL A 557 30.90 61.36 -42.08
N LYS A 558 30.26 61.90 -43.13
CA LYS A 558 28.89 61.61 -43.59
C LYS A 558 28.81 60.20 -44.20
N GLN A 559 27.69 59.48 -44.02
CA GLN A 559 27.02 58.86 -45.18
C GLN A 559 25.54 58.50 -44.94
N SER A 560 24.73 59.20 -45.74
CA SER A 560 23.47 58.87 -46.42
C SER A 560 22.72 57.58 -46.10
N TYR A 561 21.42 57.78 -45.89
CA TYR A 561 20.31 56.85 -46.07
C TYR A 561 20.36 56.11 -47.42
N ASP A 562 19.82 54.88 -47.45
CA ASP A 562 18.79 54.49 -48.42
C ASP A 562 17.98 53.25 -47.98
N ASN A 563 16.66 53.48 -47.83
CA ASN A 563 15.46 52.74 -48.25
C ASN A 563 15.18 51.25 -47.96
N VAL A 564 13.86 50.98 -47.92
CA VAL A 564 13.11 49.69 -48.07
C VAL A 564 12.85 48.96 -46.73
N GLU A 565 11.65 48.56 -46.31
CA GLU A 565 10.23 48.66 -46.72
C GLU A 565 9.38 48.42 -45.45
N TYR A 566 8.19 49.00 -45.36
CA TYR A 566 7.23 48.75 -44.27
C TYR A 566 6.24 47.64 -44.68
N ALA A 567 6.00 46.66 -43.81
CA ALA A 567 4.82 45.80 -43.89
C ALA A 567 3.74 46.28 -42.91
N THR A 568 2.51 46.28 -43.39
CA THR A 568 1.30 46.96 -42.91
C THR A 568 0.57 46.23 -41.78
N ALA A 569 -0.27 46.98 -41.07
CA ALA A 569 -1.16 46.52 -40.01
C ALA A 569 -2.36 45.77 -40.61
N ASP A 570 -2.45 44.47 -40.35
CA ASP A 570 -3.69 43.68 -40.35
C ASP A 570 -3.35 42.28 -39.79
N ASP A 571 -3.43 42.12 -38.46
CA ASP A 571 -3.77 40.82 -37.85
C ASP A 571 -4.22 40.95 -36.37
N LEU A 572 -4.82 42.08 -36.03
CA LEU A 572 -5.53 42.26 -34.77
C LEU A 572 -7.02 41.99 -35.03
N THR A 573 -7.50 40.79 -34.72
CA THR A 573 -8.74 40.52 -33.94
C THR A 573 -9.29 39.10 -34.16
N GLY A 574 -9.62 38.41 -33.07
CA GLY A 574 -10.50 37.25 -33.06
C GLY A 574 -11.02 36.95 -31.63
N PRO A 575 -12.30 36.56 -31.42
CA PRO A 575 -13.06 36.88 -30.21
C PRO A 575 -13.52 35.66 -29.39
N TRP A 576 -13.80 35.84 -28.08
CA TRP A 576 -14.79 35.02 -27.36
C TRP A 576 -15.48 35.80 -26.23
N GLU A 577 -16.78 35.53 -26.13
CA GLU A 577 -17.84 36.29 -25.46
C GLU A 577 -17.99 36.02 -23.96
N ALA A 578 -18.81 36.88 -23.36
CA ALA A 578 -19.15 37.03 -21.96
C ALA A 578 -20.07 35.93 -21.38
N ALA A 579 -19.99 35.76 -20.06
CA ALA A 579 -21.15 35.48 -19.21
C ALA A 579 -20.97 36.15 -17.84
N SER A 580 -21.99 36.90 -17.43
CA SER A 580 -22.09 37.72 -16.22
C SER A 580 -22.71 36.93 -15.05
N THR A 581 -22.47 37.37 -13.80
CA THR A 581 -23.50 37.77 -12.81
C THR A 581 -22.81 38.44 -11.61
N SER A 582 -23.47 39.46 -11.04
CA SER A 582 -22.99 40.48 -10.10
C SER A 582 -23.18 40.14 -8.61
N THR A 583 -22.44 40.82 -7.71
CA THR A 583 -22.97 41.63 -6.57
C THR A 583 -21.86 42.34 -5.75
N VAL A 584 -21.88 43.69 -5.85
CA VAL A 584 -21.62 44.79 -4.87
C VAL A 584 -20.55 44.69 -3.74
N GLU A 585 -19.48 45.49 -3.91
CA GLU A 585 -18.73 46.48 -3.04
C GLU A 585 -18.95 46.64 -1.50
N PRO A 586 -18.08 47.36 -0.70
CA PRO A 586 -17.12 48.46 -1.08
C PRO A 586 -15.74 48.63 -0.34
N THR A 587 -14.88 49.50 -0.93
CA THR A 587 -13.98 50.59 -0.37
C THR A 587 -12.67 50.27 0.44
N VAL A 588 -11.51 50.99 0.45
CA VAL A 588 -10.94 52.24 -0.16
C VAL A 588 -9.46 52.51 0.25
N LYS A 589 -8.66 53.11 -0.68
CA LYS A 589 -7.52 54.12 -0.59
C LYS A 589 -6.18 53.86 0.14
N ILE A 590 -5.04 54.58 -0.08
CA ILE A 590 -4.33 55.40 -1.12
C ILE A 590 -2.93 55.73 -0.47
N SER A 591 -1.82 55.82 -1.23
CA SER A 591 -0.91 57.01 -1.28
C SER A 591 0.56 56.71 -1.67
N THR A 592 0.98 57.53 -2.62
CA THR A 592 2.28 57.85 -3.22
C THR A 592 3.18 58.70 -2.34
N LEU A 593 4.51 58.72 -2.63
CA LEU A 593 5.35 59.94 -2.63
C LEU A 593 6.72 59.68 -3.31
N VAL A 594 7.13 60.61 -4.18
CA VAL A 594 8.38 60.67 -4.98
C VAL A 594 9.08 62.01 -4.70
N THR A 595 10.42 62.05 -4.65
CA THR A 595 11.30 63.23 -4.91
C THR A 595 12.73 62.74 -5.38
N PRO A 596 13.66 63.56 -5.94
CA PRO A 596 14.10 63.50 -7.35
C PRO A 596 15.64 63.33 -7.59
N PHE A 597 16.12 63.11 -8.83
CA PHE A 597 17.57 63.00 -9.21
C PHE A 597 17.96 63.77 -10.50
N SER A 598 19.22 64.22 -10.57
CA SER A 598 19.87 65.07 -11.61
C SER A 598 20.73 64.30 -12.65
N PHE A 599 20.96 64.91 -13.81
CA PHE A 599 21.39 64.32 -15.09
C PHE A 599 22.85 63.80 -15.27
N PRO A 600 23.89 64.23 -14.52
CA PRO A 600 25.23 63.66 -14.67
C PRO A 600 25.41 62.24 -14.06
N ASP A 601 24.42 61.75 -13.30
CA ASP A 601 24.47 60.47 -12.61
C ASP A 601 24.04 59.26 -13.46
N MET A 602 23.65 59.48 -14.72
CA MET A 602 23.12 58.42 -15.58
C MET A 602 24.21 57.45 -16.11
N TYR A 603 25.49 57.87 -16.08
CA TYR A 603 26.63 57.05 -16.55
C TYR A 603 27.52 56.51 -15.39
N ASN A 604 27.66 57.24 -14.28
CA ASN A 604 28.56 56.85 -13.17
C ASN A 604 28.02 55.75 -12.24
N ARG A 605 26.90 55.11 -12.60
CA ARG A 605 26.45 53.87 -11.93
C ARG A 605 26.93 52.57 -12.57
N PHE A 606 27.66 52.62 -13.69
CA PHE A 606 27.97 51.40 -14.46
C PHE A 606 29.45 51.10 -14.76
N ILE A 607 30.40 51.96 -14.44
CA ILE A 607 31.84 51.62 -14.53
C ILE A 607 32.54 51.93 -13.20
N GLY A 608 32.28 51.05 -12.24
CA GLY A 608 32.92 51.02 -10.92
C GLY A 608 32.44 49.77 -10.19
N ILE A 609 33.31 48.75 -10.16
CA ILE A 609 33.13 47.39 -9.61
C ILE A 609 32.37 46.46 -10.60
N GLY A 610 32.99 45.74 -11.56
CA GLY A 610 34.32 45.15 -11.51
C GLY A 610 34.39 44.16 -10.36
N CYS A 611 33.95 42.91 -10.59
CA CYS A 611 34.09 41.73 -9.72
C CYS A 611 34.78 42.02 -8.37
N ASN A 612 33.99 42.36 -7.33
CA ASN A 612 34.42 42.27 -5.95
C ASN A 612 33.18 42.15 -5.06
N SER A 613 32.93 40.90 -4.69
CA SER A 613 32.33 40.45 -3.43
C SER A 613 31.09 41.18 -2.93
N LEU A 614 29.93 40.69 -3.35
CA LEU A 614 28.72 40.72 -2.55
C LEU A 614 27.92 39.46 -2.89
N ALA A 615 28.10 38.43 -2.06
CA ALA A 615 27.38 37.16 -2.14
C ALA A 615 25.85 37.41 -2.21
N LEU A 616 25.26 37.21 -3.40
CA LEU A 616 23.81 37.17 -3.58
C LEU A 616 23.31 35.81 -3.09
N ILE A 617 22.62 35.78 -1.95
CA ILE A 617 21.97 34.58 -1.44
C ILE A 617 20.56 34.54 -2.04
N THR A 618 20.37 33.76 -3.09
CA THR A 618 19.05 33.48 -3.67
C THR A 618 18.34 32.45 -2.79
N CYS A 619 17.21 32.84 -2.19
CA CYS A 619 16.35 31.93 -1.44
C CYS A 619 15.16 31.54 -2.32
N GLN A 620 15.23 30.36 -2.93
CA GLN A 620 14.09 29.71 -3.58
C GLN A 620 13.40 28.83 -2.52
N SER A 621 12.09 29.04 -2.32
CA SER A 621 11.33 28.40 -1.25
C SER A 621 11.46 26.87 -1.29
N ILE A 622 11.91 26.25 -0.18
CA ILE A 622 11.92 24.79 0.06
C ILE A 622 10.66 24.41 0.81
#